data_AF-A0A0K9PL13-F1
#
_entry.id   AF-A0A0K9PL13-F1
#
_cell.length_a   1.000
_cell.length_b   1.000
_cell.length_c   1.000
_cell.angle_alpha   90.00
_cell.angle_beta   90.00
_cell.angle_gamma   90.00
#
_symmetry.space_group_name_H-M   'P 1'
#
loop_
_entity.id
_entity.type
_entity.pdbx_description
1 polymer ?
#
loop_
_entity_poly.entity_id
_entity_poly.type
_entity_poly.pdbx_seq_one_letter_code
_entity_poly.pdbx_strand_id
1 'polypeptide(L)'
;MARSLVDDSTMIGSLRMIELQLVGFIMVFSASGLVSLFDLIFPAFASTYLLLLSLFAFPTSSSSSAVAVEINGSLLRLNAMLGTTVGLLLPLAYVLGGFAKGDEHAVRLATPHLFLLSVQILTEKIIAGVSTFSPPVRVMVPILYTVRRIFVVLDWVVHVLCVDGKKPLISADYAFKDVAWVWFGKSLAVSNMAYLSLNLFGILIPRQLPAAFRRYFFVEKDEKNE
;
A
#
# COMPACT_ATOMS: atom_id res chain seq x y z
N MET A 1 19.19 -32.61 -5.81
CA MET A 1 17.75 -32.60 -5.42
C MET A 1 17.51 -32.03 -4.02
N ALA A 2 18.38 -32.23 -3.02
CA ALA A 2 18.20 -31.66 -1.67
C ALA A 2 18.38 -30.13 -1.52
N ARG A 3 19.02 -29.46 -2.50
CA ARG A 3 19.29 -28.01 -2.45
C ARG A 3 18.06 -27.13 -2.74
N SER A 4 17.04 -27.62 -3.47
CA SER A 4 15.85 -26.82 -3.76
C SER A 4 14.80 -26.85 -2.64
N LEU A 5 14.72 -27.96 -1.87
CA LEU A 5 13.79 -28.08 -0.74
C LEU A 5 14.20 -27.26 0.49
N VAL A 6 15.51 -27.03 0.66
CA VAL A 6 16.03 -26.15 1.71
C VAL A 6 15.76 -24.69 1.37
N ASP A 7 15.86 -24.31 0.10
CA ASP A 7 15.54 -22.94 -0.33
C ASP A 7 14.04 -22.64 -0.18
N ASP A 8 13.17 -23.58 -0.57
CA ASP A 8 11.72 -23.45 -0.40
C ASP A 8 11.31 -23.33 1.08
N SER A 9 11.87 -24.14 1.98
CA SER A 9 11.54 -24.06 3.42
C SER A 9 12.03 -22.77 4.08
N THR A 10 13.17 -22.23 3.64
CA THR A 10 13.71 -20.96 4.13
C THR A 10 12.92 -19.76 3.58
N MET A 11 12.50 -19.82 2.31
CA MET A 11 11.66 -18.81 1.67
C MET A 11 10.22 -18.81 2.23
N ILE A 12 9.63 -19.98 2.45
CA ILE A 12 8.30 -20.13 3.08
C ILE A 12 8.34 -19.60 4.52
N GLY A 13 9.43 -19.83 5.26
CA GLY A 13 9.64 -19.26 6.60
C GLY A 13 9.75 -17.74 6.57
N SER A 14 10.48 -17.17 5.62
CA SER A 14 10.66 -15.72 5.46
C SER A 14 9.35 -15.01 5.06
N LEU A 15 8.55 -15.58 4.17
CA LEU A 15 7.26 -15.02 3.76
C LEU A 15 6.28 -14.93 4.94
N ARG A 16 6.17 -15.99 5.74
CA ARG A 16 5.36 -16.02 6.96
C ARG A 16 5.85 -15.01 8.00
N MET A 17 7.17 -14.79 8.10
CA MET A 17 7.74 -13.81 9.02
C MET A 17 7.33 -12.37 8.64
N ILE A 18 7.34 -12.03 7.35
CA ILE A 18 6.93 -10.69 6.89
C ILE A 18 5.43 -10.48 7.15
N GLU A 19 4.60 -11.49 6.92
CA GLU A 19 3.16 -11.43 7.23
C GLU A 19 2.92 -11.21 8.71
N LEU A 20 3.64 -11.94 9.57
CA LEU A 20 3.54 -11.80 11.01
C LEU A 20 3.98 -10.40 11.48
N GLN A 21 5.04 -9.85 10.87
CA GLN A 21 5.47 -8.47 11.13
C GLN A 21 4.41 -7.47 10.71
N LEU A 22 3.82 -7.61 9.51
CA LEU A 22 2.76 -6.74 9.03
C LEU A 22 1.54 -6.78 9.95
N VAL A 23 1.12 -7.97 10.39
CA VAL A 23 0.04 -8.14 11.36
C VAL A 23 0.38 -7.46 12.69
N GLY A 24 1.62 -7.60 13.17
CA GLY A 24 2.12 -6.89 14.34
C GLY A 24 2.00 -5.37 14.20
N PHE A 25 2.46 -4.80 13.07
CA PHE A 25 2.33 -3.38 12.77
C PHE A 25 0.86 -2.92 12.75
N ILE A 26 -0.01 -3.68 12.09
CA ILE A 26 -1.45 -3.41 12.01
C ILE A 26 -2.07 -3.41 13.40
N MET A 27 -1.76 -4.41 14.24
CA MET A 27 -2.27 -4.48 15.62
C MET A 27 -1.77 -3.31 16.47
N VAL A 28 -0.49 -2.96 16.40
CA VAL A 28 0.09 -1.84 17.16
C VAL A 28 -0.57 -0.52 16.75
N PHE A 29 -0.71 -0.25 15.45
CA PHE A 29 -1.36 0.97 14.98
C PHE A 29 -2.86 1.03 15.31
N SER A 30 -3.54 -0.12 15.27
CA SER A 30 -4.95 -0.21 15.70
C SER A 30 -5.12 0.04 17.19
N ALA A 31 -4.26 -0.57 18.02
CA ALA A 31 -4.30 -0.44 19.47
C ALA A 31 -3.87 0.94 19.97
N SER A 32 -3.03 1.64 19.20
CA SER A 32 -2.53 2.98 19.56
C SER A 32 -3.60 4.08 19.42
N GLY A 33 -4.75 3.81 18.80
CA GLY A 33 -5.83 4.80 18.60
C GLY A 33 -5.47 5.96 17.67
N LEU A 34 -4.33 5.87 16.96
CA LEU A 34 -3.83 6.87 16.02
C LEU A 34 -4.55 6.81 14.65
N VAL A 35 -5.26 5.71 14.40
CA VAL A 35 -5.97 5.44 13.16
C VAL A 35 -7.46 5.76 13.35
N SER A 36 -8.05 6.48 12.39
CA SER A 36 -9.49 6.78 12.41
C SER A 36 -10.32 5.50 12.31
N LEU A 37 -11.49 5.46 12.96
CA LEU A 37 -12.41 4.32 12.88
C LEU A 37 -12.78 3.98 11.43
N PHE A 38 -12.89 5.00 10.56
CA PHE A 38 -13.13 4.77 9.13
C PHE A 38 -12.02 3.99 8.45
N ASP A 39 -10.76 4.28 8.78
CA ASP A 39 -9.60 3.55 8.24
C ASP A 39 -9.49 2.15 8.82
N LEU A 40 -9.95 1.93 10.06
CA LEU A 40 -9.95 0.63 10.70
C LEU A 40 -11.00 -0.33 10.12
N ILE A 41 -12.19 0.19 9.80
CA ILE A 41 -13.29 -0.63 9.26
C ILE A 41 -13.14 -0.81 7.73
N PHE A 42 -12.45 0.11 7.04
CA PHE A 42 -12.25 0.03 5.58
C PHE A 42 -11.67 -1.31 5.10
N PRO A 43 -10.62 -1.91 5.71
CA PRO A 43 -10.13 -3.25 5.37
C PRO A 43 -11.20 -4.34 5.39
N ALA A 44 -12.10 -4.32 6.38
CA ALA A 44 -13.18 -5.29 6.49
C ALA A 44 -14.20 -5.13 5.35
N PHE A 45 -14.56 -3.88 5.02
CA PHE A 45 -15.42 -3.59 3.87
C PHE A 45 -14.76 -3.96 2.54
N ALA A 46 -13.48 -3.60 2.36
CA ALA A 46 -12.72 -3.92 1.16
C ALA A 46 -12.62 -5.45 0.96
N SER A 47 -12.32 -6.19 2.02
CA SER A 47 -12.26 -7.66 1.97
C SER A 47 -13.63 -8.26 1.61
N THR A 48 -14.69 -7.78 2.26
CA THR A 48 -16.06 -8.23 1.95
C THR A 48 -16.43 -7.95 0.50
N TYR A 49 -16.14 -6.75 0.00
CA TYR A 49 -16.39 -6.37 -1.39
C TYR A 49 -15.59 -7.22 -2.38
N LEU A 50 -14.31 -7.50 -2.11
CA LEU A 50 -13.49 -8.38 -2.94
C LEU A 50 -14.01 -9.82 -2.96
N LEU A 51 -14.51 -10.32 -1.83
CA LEU A 51 -15.16 -11.64 -1.76
C LEU A 51 -16.43 -11.66 -2.61
N LEU A 52 -17.29 -10.65 -2.49
CA LEU A 52 -18.49 -10.53 -3.33
C LEU A 52 -18.12 -10.48 -4.82
N LEU A 53 -17.10 -9.72 -5.21
CA LEU A 53 -16.61 -9.70 -6.59
C LEU A 53 -16.10 -11.07 -7.06
N SER A 54 -15.38 -11.79 -6.20
CA SER A 54 -14.87 -13.13 -6.52
C SER A 54 -15.98 -14.17 -6.70
N LEU A 55 -17.11 -13.99 -6.01
CA LEU A 55 -18.24 -14.92 -6.06
C LEU A 55 -19.22 -14.59 -7.19
N PHE A 56 -19.54 -13.30 -7.40
CA PHE A 56 -20.60 -12.88 -8.32
C PHE A 56 -20.10 -12.43 -9.69
N ALA A 57 -18.94 -11.75 -9.76
CA ALA A 57 -18.49 -11.10 -11.00
C ALA A 57 -17.37 -11.88 -11.71
N PHE A 58 -16.44 -12.46 -10.95
CA PHE A 58 -15.27 -13.15 -11.50
C PHE A 58 -15.02 -14.50 -10.80
N PRO A 59 -15.95 -15.47 -10.92
CA PRO A 59 -15.75 -16.81 -10.38
C PRO A 59 -14.49 -17.43 -10.99
N THR A 60 -13.72 -18.15 -10.18
CA THR A 60 -12.50 -18.81 -10.66
C THR A 60 -12.83 -20.09 -11.43
N SER A 61 -12.61 -20.06 -12.73
CA SER A 61 -12.37 -21.28 -13.51
C SER A 61 -10.97 -21.81 -13.20
N SER A 62 -10.85 -23.14 -13.07
CA SER A 62 -9.69 -23.86 -12.54
C SER A 62 -8.37 -23.71 -13.32
N SER A 63 -8.34 -22.97 -14.44
CA SER A 63 -7.14 -22.90 -15.31
C SER A 63 -6.29 -21.63 -15.17
N SER A 64 -6.70 -20.61 -14.41
CA SER A 64 -5.95 -19.34 -14.40
C SER A 64 -4.72 -19.37 -13.46
N SER A 65 -3.73 -20.18 -13.82
CA SER A 65 -2.40 -20.17 -13.22
C SER A 65 -1.74 -18.79 -13.39
N ALA A 66 -1.21 -18.30 -12.28
CA ALA A 66 -0.61 -16.99 -12.15
C ALA A 66 0.54 -16.77 -13.13
N VAL A 67 0.38 -15.83 -14.06
CA VAL A 67 1.50 -15.30 -14.86
C VAL A 67 1.65 -13.81 -14.55
N ALA A 68 2.64 -13.54 -13.70
CA ALA A 68 3.11 -12.21 -13.35
C ALA A 68 3.36 -11.41 -14.64
N VAL A 69 2.80 -10.20 -14.71
CA VAL A 69 3.06 -9.29 -15.82
C VAL A 69 4.54 -8.88 -15.73
N GLU A 70 5.40 -9.51 -16.52
CA GLU A 70 6.80 -9.16 -16.64
C GLU A 70 6.91 -7.87 -17.47
N ILE A 71 6.73 -6.72 -16.83
CA ILE A 71 7.00 -5.41 -17.44
C ILE A 71 8.44 -5.03 -17.12
N ASN A 72 9.30 -5.12 -18.14
CA ASN A 72 10.62 -4.49 -18.31
C ASN A 72 11.35 -4.07 -17.01
N GLY A 73 12.26 -4.94 -16.56
CA GLY A 73 12.69 -5.05 -15.17
C GLY A 73 13.51 -3.91 -14.55
N SER A 74 14.06 -2.94 -15.29
CA SER A 74 14.87 -1.87 -14.69
C SER A 74 14.04 -0.68 -14.19
N LEU A 75 13.16 -0.15 -15.04
CA LEU A 75 12.27 0.96 -14.69
C LEU A 75 11.21 0.54 -13.67
N LEU A 76 10.70 -0.69 -13.76
CA LEU A 76 9.79 -1.23 -12.76
C LEU A 76 10.50 -1.42 -11.41
N ARG A 77 11.74 -1.91 -11.38
CA ARG A 77 12.54 -2.01 -10.14
C ARG A 77 12.85 -0.63 -9.55
N LEU A 78 13.19 0.37 -10.37
CA LEU A 78 13.39 1.75 -9.92
C LEU A 78 12.10 2.34 -9.34
N ASN A 79 10.95 2.18 -10.01
CA ASN A 79 9.66 2.63 -9.48
C ASN A 79 9.23 1.86 -8.23
N ALA A 80 9.56 0.57 -8.13
CA ALA A 80 9.29 -0.24 -6.94
C ALA A 80 10.20 0.17 -5.77
N MET A 81 11.49 0.46 -6.03
CA MET A 81 12.41 0.96 -5.01
C MET A 81 12.05 2.38 -4.57
N LEU A 82 11.72 3.27 -5.50
CA LEU A 82 11.21 4.61 -5.18
C LEU A 82 9.89 4.53 -4.42
N GLY A 83 8.97 3.63 -4.83
CA GLY A 83 7.70 3.40 -4.14
C GLY A 83 7.87 2.86 -2.73
N THR A 84 8.79 1.94 -2.53
CA THR A 84 9.11 1.40 -1.19
C THR A 84 9.78 2.46 -0.33
N THR A 85 10.69 3.25 -0.92
CA THR A 85 11.42 4.29 -0.20
C THR A 85 10.48 5.43 0.20
N VAL A 86 9.81 6.07 -0.77
CA VAL A 86 8.92 7.21 -0.55
C VAL A 86 7.62 6.80 0.14
N GLY A 87 7.08 5.61 -0.18
CA GLY A 87 5.79 5.14 0.30
C GLY A 87 5.80 4.41 1.63
N LEU A 88 6.91 3.76 2.00
CA LEU A 88 7.01 2.95 3.22
C LEU A 88 8.15 3.39 4.14
N LEU A 89 9.40 3.42 3.66
CA LEU A 89 10.56 3.67 4.52
C LEU A 89 10.59 5.10 5.07
N LEU A 90 10.36 6.12 4.24
CA LEU A 90 10.38 7.51 4.69
C LEU A 90 9.20 7.82 5.65
N PRO A 91 7.94 7.41 5.37
CA PRO A 91 6.84 7.60 6.31
C PRO A 91 7.05 6.83 7.62
N LEU A 92 7.64 5.63 7.57
CA LEU A 92 7.99 4.88 8.77
C LEU A 92 9.06 5.60 9.60
N ALA A 93 10.12 6.07 8.97
CA ALA A 93 11.16 6.86 9.64
C ALA A 93 10.60 8.16 10.22
N TYR A 94 9.65 8.80 9.54
CA TYR A 94 8.97 10.00 10.02
C TYR A 94 8.13 9.72 11.26
N VAL A 95 7.38 8.62 11.29
CA VAL A 95 6.60 8.21 12.47
C VAL A 95 7.52 7.87 13.65
N LEU A 96 8.58 7.10 13.43
CA LEU A 96 9.55 6.77 14.49
C LEU A 96 10.28 8.01 15.02
N GLY A 97 10.68 8.91 14.13
CA GLY A 97 11.26 10.19 14.51
C GLY A 97 10.28 11.10 15.25
N GLY A 98 9.00 11.07 14.87
CA GLY A 98 7.92 11.77 15.56
C GLY A 98 7.71 11.27 16.98
N PHE A 99 7.70 9.95 17.19
CA PHE A 99 7.68 9.35 18.52
C PHE A 99 8.90 9.75 19.36
N ALA A 100 10.11 9.70 18.78
CA ALA A 100 11.34 10.07 19.48
C ALA A 100 11.40 11.55 19.87
N LYS A 101 10.72 12.43 19.12
CA LYS A 101 10.62 13.87 19.38
C LYS A 101 9.40 14.27 20.21
N GLY A 102 8.46 13.35 20.47
CA GLY A 102 7.18 13.67 21.10
C GLY A 102 6.21 14.48 20.21
N ASP A 103 6.40 14.46 18.89
CA ASP A 103 5.51 15.14 17.94
C ASP A 103 4.32 14.24 17.59
N GLU A 104 3.37 14.17 18.52
CA GLU A 104 2.15 13.35 18.39
C GLU A 104 1.32 13.73 17.16
N HIS A 105 1.37 14.99 16.74
CA HIS A 105 0.61 15.48 15.59
C HIS A 105 1.18 14.92 14.27
N ALA A 106 2.50 14.99 14.09
CA ALA A 106 3.17 14.37 12.93
C ALA A 106 2.93 12.86 12.84
N VAL A 107 3.01 12.17 13.98
CA VAL A 107 2.75 10.74 14.08
C VAL A 107 1.31 10.44 13.66
N ARG A 108 0.33 11.16 14.23
CA ARG A 108 -1.09 10.93 13.94
C ARG A 108 -1.47 11.14 12.48
N LEU A 109 -0.82 12.05 11.76
CA LEU A 109 -1.08 12.29 10.35
C LEU A 109 -0.46 11.21 9.43
N ALA A 110 0.71 10.69 9.77
CA ALA A 110 1.41 9.71 8.94
C ALA A 110 1.01 8.25 9.23
N THR A 111 0.58 7.94 10.45
CA THR A 111 0.21 6.57 10.88
C THR A 111 -0.92 5.93 10.07
N PRO A 112 -2.04 6.60 9.74
CA PRO A 112 -3.12 5.97 8.98
C PRO A 112 -2.69 5.55 7.57
N HIS A 113 -1.75 6.27 6.95
CA HIS A 113 -1.17 5.89 5.66
C HIS A 113 -0.34 4.61 5.79
N LEU A 114 0.56 4.52 6.78
CA LEU A 114 1.33 3.31 7.04
C LEU A 114 0.45 2.11 7.36
N PHE A 115 -0.59 2.31 8.18
CA PHE A 115 -1.56 1.29 8.51
C PHE A 115 -2.22 0.71 7.25
N LEU A 116 -2.79 1.58 6.40
CA LEU A 116 -3.45 1.15 5.16
C LEU A 116 -2.47 0.45 4.20
N LEU A 117 -1.22 0.92 4.13
CA LEU A 117 -0.19 0.28 3.33
C LEU A 117 0.15 -1.13 3.85
N SER A 118 0.28 -1.31 5.17
CA SER A 118 0.52 -2.63 5.76
C SER A 118 -0.61 -3.60 5.48
N VAL A 119 -1.86 -3.14 5.65
CA VAL A 119 -3.04 -3.96 5.34
C VAL A 119 -3.10 -4.29 3.84
N GLN A 120 -2.80 -3.32 2.96
CA GLN A 120 -2.76 -3.54 1.52
C GLN A 120 -1.76 -4.65 1.16
N ILE A 121 -0.51 -4.56 1.63
CA ILE A 121 0.53 -5.56 1.35
C ILE A 121 0.12 -6.93 1.89
N LEU A 122 -0.44 -6.99 3.10
CA LEU A 122 -0.93 -8.24 3.69
C LEU A 122 -2.06 -8.84 2.83
N THR A 123 -3.02 -8.02 2.40
CA THR A 123 -4.16 -8.44 1.57
C THR A 123 -3.69 -8.96 0.21
N GLU A 124 -2.76 -8.25 -0.44
CA GLU A 124 -2.16 -8.67 -1.70
C GLU A 124 -1.43 -10.02 -1.56
N LYS A 125 -0.68 -10.22 -0.47
CA LYS A 125 0.02 -11.48 -0.20
C LYS A 125 -0.94 -12.64 0.06
N ILE A 126 -1.97 -12.43 0.89
CA ILE A 126 -2.98 -13.45 1.18
C ILE A 126 -3.69 -13.87 -0.12
N ILE A 127 -4.12 -12.91 -0.94
CA ILE A 127 -4.82 -13.18 -2.19
C ILE A 127 -3.88 -13.79 -3.25
N ALA A 128 -2.60 -13.42 -3.26
CA ALA A 128 -1.61 -14.04 -4.14
C ALA A 128 -1.32 -15.50 -3.74
N GLY A 129 -1.28 -15.80 -2.44
CA GLY A 129 -1.08 -17.14 -1.90
C GLY A 129 -2.27 -18.08 -2.10
N VAL A 130 -3.47 -17.53 -2.25
CA VAL A 130 -4.69 -18.28 -2.56
C VAL A 130 -4.91 -18.29 -4.08
N SER A 131 -4.71 -19.44 -4.73
CA SER A 131 -4.93 -19.62 -6.18
C SER A 131 -6.38 -19.41 -6.62
N THR A 132 -7.31 -19.33 -5.66
CA THR A 132 -8.76 -19.15 -5.85
C THR A 132 -9.19 -17.72 -6.16
N PHE A 133 -8.27 -16.76 -6.32
CA PHE A 133 -8.63 -15.39 -6.71
C PHE A 133 -8.24 -15.09 -8.16
N SER A 134 -9.24 -14.69 -8.95
CA SER A 134 -9.06 -14.32 -10.35
C SER A 134 -8.16 -13.08 -10.51
N PRO A 135 -7.45 -12.94 -11.65
CA PRO A 135 -6.57 -11.81 -11.92
C PRO A 135 -7.20 -10.40 -11.75
N PRO A 136 -8.49 -10.17 -12.12
CA PRO A 136 -9.14 -8.89 -11.91
C PRO A 136 -9.31 -8.52 -10.42
N VAL A 137 -9.67 -9.49 -9.57
CA VAL A 137 -9.83 -9.28 -8.13
C VAL A 137 -8.49 -8.91 -7.49
N ARG A 138 -7.40 -9.56 -7.91
CA ARG A 138 -6.03 -9.27 -7.45
C ARG A 138 -5.61 -7.83 -7.73
N VAL A 139 -5.94 -7.29 -8.91
CA VAL A 139 -5.63 -5.89 -9.28
C VAL A 139 -6.56 -4.89 -8.60
N MET A 140 -7.77 -5.30 -8.22
CA MET A 140 -8.71 -4.44 -7.51
C MET A 140 -8.21 -4.09 -6.09
N VAL A 141 -7.45 -4.98 -5.45
CA VAL A 141 -6.87 -4.76 -4.11
C VAL A 141 -6.03 -3.49 -4.07
N PRO A 142 -4.90 -3.36 -4.83
CA PRO A 142 -4.09 -2.15 -4.79
C PRO A 142 -4.87 -0.91 -5.22
N ILE A 143 -5.87 -1.02 -6.11
CA ILE A 143 -6.71 0.11 -6.53
C ILE A 143 -7.52 0.65 -5.34
N LEU A 144 -8.27 -0.21 -4.65
CA LEU A 144 -9.13 0.19 -3.53
C LEU A 144 -8.30 0.82 -2.40
N TYR A 145 -7.19 0.19 -2.02
CA TYR A 145 -6.31 0.72 -0.99
C TYR A 145 -5.59 2.00 -1.43
N THR A 146 -5.15 2.11 -2.69
CA THR A 146 -4.53 3.35 -3.21
C THR A 146 -5.50 4.52 -3.19
N VAL A 147 -6.76 4.31 -3.58
CA VAL A 147 -7.81 5.36 -3.52
C VAL A 147 -8.00 5.83 -2.08
N ARG A 148 -8.15 4.91 -1.11
CA ARG A 148 -8.30 5.29 0.30
C ARG A 148 -7.06 6.02 0.82
N ARG A 149 -5.86 5.55 0.48
CA ARG A 149 -4.60 6.17 0.86
C ARG A 149 -4.43 7.58 0.31
N ILE A 150 -4.95 7.88 -0.89
CA ILE A 150 -4.94 9.26 -1.41
C ILE A 150 -5.73 10.19 -0.50
N PHE A 151 -6.89 9.79 0.03
CA PHE A 151 -7.65 10.63 0.96
C PHE A 151 -6.89 10.89 2.27
N VAL A 152 -6.25 9.87 2.82
CA VAL A 152 -5.43 10.00 4.04
C VAL A 152 -4.22 10.90 3.80
N VAL A 153 -3.51 10.73 2.67
CA VAL A 153 -2.37 11.57 2.33
C VAL A 153 -2.80 12.99 1.99
N LEU A 154 -3.98 13.18 1.38
CA LEU A 154 -4.55 14.51 1.14
C LEU A 154 -4.80 15.24 2.45
N ASP A 155 -5.37 14.56 3.45
CA ASP A 155 -5.56 15.11 4.80
C ASP A 155 -4.23 15.55 5.40
N TRP A 156 -3.20 14.71 5.32
CA TRP A 156 -1.84 15.05 5.76
C TRP A 156 -1.28 16.28 5.03
N VAL A 157 -1.40 16.34 3.71
CA VAL A 157 -0.93 17.45 2.86
C VAL A 157 -1.65 18.75 3.22
N VAL A 158 -2.99 18.72 3.38
CA VAL A 158 -3.79 19.89 3.76
C VAL A 158 -3.39 20.39 5.15
N HIS A 159 -3.20 19.49 6.12
CA HIS A 159 -2.75 19.87 7.45
C HIS A 159 -1.37 20.56 7.41
N VAL A 160 -0.41 19.97 6.71
CA VAL A 160 0.97 20.48 6.71
C VAL A 160 1.15 21.77 5.88
N LEU A 161 0.40 21.93 4.79
CA LEU A 161 0.44 23.12 3.94
C LEU A 161 -0.45 24.24 4.45
N CYS A 162 -1.69 23.93 4.83
CA CYS A 162 -2.72 24.94 5.12
C CYS A 162 -2.88 25.25 6.60
N VAL A 163 -2.63 24.29 7.50
CA VAL A 163 -2.75 24.50 8.96
C VAL A 163 -1.39 24.92 9.53
N ASP A 164 -0.36 24.10 9.32
CA ASP A 164 0.99 24.41 9.82
C ASP A 164 1.73 25.45 8.99
N GLY A 165 1.33 25.69 7.73
CA GLY A 165 1.87 26.77 6.90
C GLY A 165 1.44 28.18 7.32
N LYS A 166 0.43 28.30 8.18
CA LYS A 166 -0.04 29.59 8.73
C LYS A 166 0.70 30.01 10.01
N LYS A 167 1.49 29.12 10.60
CA LYS A 167 2.34 29.45 11.74
C LYS A 167 3.53 30.25 11.22
N PRO A 168 3.71 31.53 11.59
CA PRO A 168 4.83 32.32 11.11
C PRO A 168 6.13 31.66 11.58
N LEU A 169 7.02 31.33 10.63
CA LEU A 169 8.40 30.88 10.87
C LEU A 169 9.28 31.96 11.57
N ILE A 170 8.66 32.98 12.16
CA ILE A 170 9.23 34.27 12.58
C ILE A 170 9.25 34.41 14.11
N SER A 171 8.90 33.38 14.89
CA SER A 171 9.32 33.36 16.29
C SER A 171 10.81 33.03 16.31
N ALA A 172 11.63 34.02 16.66
CA ALA A 172 13.09 34.08 16.45
C ALA A 172 13.95 33.07 17.24
N ASP A 173 13.40 31.92 17.63
CA ASP A 173 14.03 30.98 18.57
C ASP A 173 13.92 29.50 18.14
N TYR A 174 13.88 29.25 16.82
CA TYR A 174 13.87 27.88 16.29
C TYR A 174 15.28 27.39 15.97
N ALA A 175 15.66 26.25 16.54
CA ALA A 175 16.85 25.53 16.12
C ALA A 175 16.69 25.06 14.66
N PHE A 176 17.77 25.08 13.88
CA PHE A 176 17.80 24.57 12.49
C PHE A 176 17.15 23.18 12.35
N LYS A 177 17.30 22.34 13.39
CA LYS A 177 16.72 20.98 13.47
C LYS A 177 15.19 20.96 13.42
N ASP A 178 14.51 21.97 13.92
CA ASP A 178 13.05 22.03 13.96
C ASP A 178 12.47 22.53 12.63
N VAL A 179 13.15 23.50 12.01
CA VAL A 179 12.84 23.95 10.65
C VAL A 179 13.00 22.80 9.64
N ALA A 180 14.12 22.06 9.74
CA ALA A 180 14.37 20.90 8.90
C ALA A 180 13.32 19.79 9.09
N TRP A 181 12.85 19.58 10.33
CA TRP A 181 11.82 18.58 10.64
C TRP A 181 10.47 18.90 9.98
N VAL A 182 10.04 20.15 10.08
CA VAL A 182 8.80 20.61 9.45
C VAL A 182 8.89 20.47 7.93
N TRP A 183 10.00 20.92 7.33
CA TRP A 183 10.23 20.81 5.89
C TRP A 183 10.31 19.37 5.40
N PHE A 184 10.87 18.47 6.20
CA PHE A 184 10.89 17.04 5.91
C PHE A 184 9.46 16.47 5.85
N GLY A 185 8.63 16.76 6.84
CA GLY A 185 7.21 16.37 6.85
C GLY A 185 6.44 16.91 5.63
N LYS A 186 6.64 18.19 5.27
CA LYS A 186 6.00 18.81 4.09
C LYS A 186 6.37 18.10 2.80
N SER A 187 7.68 17.94 2.58
CA SER A 187 8.23 17.33 1.38
C SER A 187 7.77 15.88 1.26
N LEU A 188 7.70 15.16 2.38
CA LEU A 188 7.29 13.77 2.42
C LEU A 188 5.81 13.58 2.09
N ALA A 189 4.93 14.42 2.64
CA ALA A 189 3.50 14.39 2.37
C ALA A 189 3.22 14.68 0.87
N VAL A 190 3.82 15.74 0.32
CA VAL A 190 3.66 16.14 -1.08
C VAL A 190 4.21 15.05 -2.03
N SER A 191 5.38 14.48 -1.72
CA SER A 191 5.98 13.42 -2.54
C SER A 191 5.11 12.15 -2.56
N ASN A 192 4.56 11.75 -1.40
CA ASN A 192 3.63 10.62 -1.31
C ASN A 192 2.37 10.87 -2.14
N MET A 193 1.82 12.08 -2.07
CA MET A 193 0.63 12.47 -2.82
C MET A 193 0.85 12.39 -4.34
N ALA A 194 1.97 12.95 -4.80
CA ALA A 194 2.37 12.90 -6.21
C ALA A 194 2.59 11.45 -6.67
N TYR A 195 3.32 10.66 -5.89
CA TYR A 195 3.59 9.25 -6.22
C TYR A 195 2.29 8.43 -6.31
N LEU A 196 1.39 8.54 -5.32
CA LEU A 196 0.13 7.81 -5.32
C LEU A 196 -0.78 8.21 -6.47
N SER A 197 -0.86 9.51 -6.77
CA SER A 197 -1.67 10.03 -7.87
C SER A 197 -1.14 9.52 -9.22
N LEU A 198 0.17 9.61 -9.45
CA LEU A 198 0.80 9.10 -10.68
C LEU A 198 0.65 7.57 -10.79
N ASN A 199 0.78 6.84 -9.68
CA ASN A 199 0.59 5.39 -9.67
C ASN A 199 -0.86 5.02 -10.00
N LEU A 200 -1.85 5.69 -9.40
CA LEU A 200 -3.26 5.41 -9.62
C LEU A 200 -3.69 5.73 -11.06
N PHE A 201 -3.47 6.96 -11.51
CA PHE A 201 -3.95 7.44 -12.79
C PHE A 201 -3.05 7.07 -13.97
N GLY A 202 -1.76 6.84 -13.74
CA GLY A 202 -0.79 6.52 -14.80
C GLY A 202 -0.55 5.03 -15.01
N ILE A 203 -0.73 4.20 -13.99
CA ILE A 203 -0.35 2.77 -14.04
C ILE A 203 -1.54 1.86 -13.72
N LEU A 204 -2.14 2.00 -12.55
CA LEU A 204 -3.19 1.11 -12.04
C LEU A 204 -4.44 1.12 -12.92
N ILE A 205 -5.04 2.30 -13.12
CA ILE A 205 -6.27 2.45 -13.90
C ILE A 205 -6.05 2.19 -15.40
N PRO A 206 -5.12 2.86 -16.10
CA PRO A 206 -5.05 2.75 -17.56
C PRO A 206 -4.38 1.46 -18.05
N ARG A 207 -3.52 0.83 -17.24
CA ARG A 207 -2.68 -0.29 -17.71
C ARG A 207 -2.99 -1.60 -17.00
N GLN A 208 -3.00 -1.62 -15.67
CA GLN A 208 -3.18 -2.88 -14.93
C GLN A 208 -4.61 -3.39 -14.99
N LEU A 209 -5.60 -2.52 -14.81
CA LEU A 209 -7.01 -2.91 -14.82
C LEU A 209 -7.46 -3.48 -16.17
N PRO A 210 -7.21 -2.83 -17.34
CA PRO A 210 -7.57 -3.40 -18.64
C PRO A 210 -6.79 -4.68 -18.96
N ALA A 211 -5.52 -4.77 -18.55
CA ALA A 211 -4.72 -5.98 -18.76
C ALA A 211 -5.29 -7.17 -17.97
N ALA A 212 -5.75 -6.96 -16.73
CA ALA A 212 -6.36 -8.00 -15.92
C ALA A 212 -7.69 -8.49 -16.50
N PHE A 213 -8.56 -7.57 -16.95
CA PHE A 213 -9.80 -7.94 -17.62
C PHE A 213 -9.58 -8.71 -18.90
N ARG A 214 -8.67 -8.23 -19.78
CA ARG A 214 -8.34 -8.95 -21.03
C ARG A 214 -7.94 -10.39 -20.72
N ARG A 215 -7.03 -10.60 -19.77
CA ARG A 215 -6.54 -11.94 -19.41
C ARG A 215 -7.66 -12.86 -18.93
N TYR A 216 -8.56 -12.35 -18.08
CA TYR A 216 -9.68 -13.15 -17.59
C TYR A 216 -10.60 -13.60 -18.75
N PHE A 217 -10.97 -12.68 -19.65
CA PHE A 217 -11.87 -13.00 -20.76
C PHE A 217 -11.23 -13.84 -21.88
N PHE A 218 -9.91 -13.77 -22.07
CA PHE A 218 -9.21 -14.62 -23.05
C PHE A 218 -9.10 -16.07 -22.56
N VAL A 219 -8.75 -16.29 -21.28
CA VAL A 219 -8.69 -17.65 -20.71
C VAL A 219 -10.06 -18.33 -20.78
N GLU A 220 -11.14 -17.62 -20.47
CA GLU A 220 -12.51 -18.19 -20.58
C GLU A 220 -12.91 -18.53 -22.02
N LYS A 221 -12.39 -17.81 -23.02
CA LYS A 221 -12.65 -18.12 -24.44
C LYS A 221 -11.88 -19.35 -24.90
N ASP A 222 -10.65 -19.51 -24.47
CA ASP A 222 -9.83 -20.67 -24.83
C ASP A 222 -10.41 -21.96 -24.22
N GLU A 223 -10.87 -21.92 -22.96
CA GLU A 223 -11.55 -23.06 -22.31
C GLU A 223 -12.88 -23.46 -22.98
N LYS A 224 -13.56 -22.54 -23.69
CA LYS A 224 -14.82 -22.84 -24.40
C LYS A 224 -14.60 -23.38 -25.82
N ASN A 225 -13.38 -23.31 -26.34
CA ASN A 225 -13.03 -23.74 -27.70
C ASN A 225 -12.29 -25.09 -27.74
N GLU A 226 -12.04 -25.70 -26.57
CA GLU A 226 -11.50 -27.06 -26.39
C GLU A 226 -12.62 -28.04 -26.03
#